data_AF-A0A6L3AB32-F1
#
_entry.id   AF-A0A6L3AB32-F1
#
_cell.length_a   1.000
_cell.length_b   1.000
_cell.length_c   1.000
_cell.angle_alpha   90.00
_cell.angle_beta   90.00
_cell.angle_gamma   90.00
#
_symmetry.space_group_name_H-M   'P 1'
#
loop_
_entity.id
_entity.type
_entity.pdbx_description
1 polymer ?
#
loop_
_entity_poly.entity_id
_entity_poly.type
_entity_poly.pdbx_seq_one_letter_code
_entity_poly.pdbx_strand_id
1 'polypeptide(L)'
;MKIEYQYSRATGRQPQVEEALKLAIEASGADAEIIYTEVQDSEDAKHKRCLGSPTIRVEGIDVEYGEREPEEFTSGTRYYNT
;
A
#
# COMPACT_ATOMS: atom_id res chain seq x y z
N MET A 1 -14.54 -2.88 -5.30
CA MET A 1 -13.15 -2.73 -5.77
C MET A 1 -12.21 -3.24 -4.69
N LYS A 2 -11.16 -3.94 -5.08
CA LYS A 2 -10.15 -4.46 -4.17
C LYS A 2 -9.06 -3.41 -3.98
N ILE A 3 -8.80 -3.06 -2.72
CA ILE A 3 -7.69 -2.21 -2.31
C ILE A 3 -6.75 -3.04 -1.46
N GLU A 4 -5.47 -3.08 -1.81
CA GLU A 4 -4.45 -3.78 -1.06
C GLU A 4 -3.63 -2.77 -0.26
N TYR A 5 -3.57 -2.95 1.06
CA TYR A 5 -2.76 -2.14 1.96
C TYR A 5 -1.66 -3.02 2.53
N GLN A 6 -0.45 -2.88 1.99
CA GLN A 6 0.72 -3.59 2.49
C GLN A 6 1.50 -2.70 3.46
N TYR A 7 1.85 -3.24 4.63
CA TYR A 7 2.59 -2.50 5.65
C TYR A 7 3.70 -3.35 6.27
N SER A 8 4.83 -2.72 6.57
CA SER A 8 5.92 -3.38 7.26
C SER A 8 5.57 -3.63 8.72
N ARG A 9 5.92 -4.81 9.24
CA ARG A 9 5.82 -5.12 10.67
C ARG A 9 6.57 -4.09 11.53
N ALA A 10 7.68 -3.55 11.03
CA ALA A 10 8.49 -2.57 11.75
C ALA A 10 7.81 -1.20 11.89
N THR A 11 7.01 -0.79 10.90
CA THR A 11 6.34 0.52 10.90
C THR A 11 4.88 0.44 11.36
N GLY A 12 4.27 -0.74 11.27
CA GLY A 12 2.84 -0.93 11.48
C GLY A 12 1.97 -0.21 10.43
N ARG A 13 0.66 -0.18 10.69
CA ARG A 13 -0.32 0.59 9.92
C ARG A 13 -0.26 2.05 10.34
N GLN A 14 -0.28 2.94 9.36
CA GLN A 14 -0.20 4.39 9.61
C GLN A 14 -1.62 4.99 9.64
N PRO A 15 -2.06 5.58 10.77
CA PRO A 15 -3.42 6.10 10.91
C PRO A 15 -3.78 7.16 9.86
N GLN A 16 -2.85 8.06 9.52
CA GLN A 16 -3.09 9.09 8.51
C GLN A 16 -3.39 8.50 7.11
N VAL A 17 -2.84 7.33 6.80
CA VAL A 17 -3.05 6.67 5.52
C VAL A 17 -4.41 5.96 5.51
N GLU A 18 -4.79 5.33 6.62
CA GLU A 18 -6.13 4.73 6.77
C GLU A 18 -7.22 5.79 6.68
N GLU A 19 -7.01 6.97 7.28
CA GLU A 19 -7.92 8.11 7.17
C GLU A 19 -8.03 8.63 5.74
N ALA A 20 -6.88 8.84 5.05
CA ALA A 20 -6.87 9.26 3.66
C ALA A 20 -7.59 8.24 2.75
N LEU A 21 -7.39 6.94 2.99
CA LEU A 21 -8.03 5.89 2.23
C LEU A 21 -9.55 5.87 2.44
N LYS A 22 -9.99 6.03 3.69
CA LYS A 22 -11.41 6.14 4.02
C LYS A 22 -12.06 7.33 3.31
N LEU A 23 -11.44 8.51 3.38
CA LEU A 23 -11.94 9.72 2.71
C LEU A 23 -12.01 9.55 1.19
N ALA A 24 -11.01 8.91 0.59
CA ALA A 24 -11.00 8.63 -0.85
C ALA A 24 -12.13 7.68 -1.27
N ILE A 25 -12.37 6.60 -0.50
CA ILE A 25 -13.47 5.66 -0.75
C ILE A 25 -14.81 6.38 -0.64
N GLU A 26 -15.03 7.14 0.44
CA GLU A 26 -16.26 7.91 0.65
C GLU A 26 -16.51 8.92 -0.48
N ALA A 27 -15.48 9.67 -0.89
CA ALA A 27 -15.58 10.66 -1.96
C ALA A 27 -15.84 10.03 -3.34
N SER A 28 -15.31 8.82 -3.58
CA SER A 28 -15.52 8.10 -4.85
C SER A 28 -16.91 7.45 -4.96
N GLY A 29 -17.60 7.24 -3.83
CA GLY A 29 -18.84 6.44 -3.78
C GLY A 29 -18.63 4.97 -4.16
N ALA A 30 -17.38 4.49 -4.22
CA ALA A 30 -17.07 3.12 -4.57
C ALA A 30 -17.35 2.16 -3.40
N ASP A 31 -17.91 1.01 -3.72
CA ASP A 31 -17.93 -0.13 -2.81
C ASP A 31 -16.54 -0.79 -2.84
N ALA A 32 -15.76 -0.61 -1.77
CA ALA A 32 -14.36 -1.00 -1.70
C ALA A 32 -14.06 -1.93 -0.52
N GLU A 33 -13.31 -3.00 -0.79
CA GLU A 33 -12.78 -3.91 0.21
C GLU A 33 -11.28 -3.65 0.39
N ILE A 34 -10.86 -3.39 1.63
CA ILE A 34 -9.45 -3.16 1.97
C ILE A 34 -8.86 -4.45 2.55
N ILE A 35 -7.85 -5.00 1.86
CA ILE A 35 -7.10 -6.18 2.28
C ILE A 35 -5.77 -5.72 2.86
N TYR A 36 -5.63 -5.89 4.18
CA TYR A 36 -4.41 -5.57 4.90
C TYR A 36 -3.42 -6.74 4.85
N THR A 37 -2.18 -6.48 4.44
CA THR A 37 -1.11 -7.48 4.38
C THR A 37 0.11 -6.97 5.14
N GLU A 38 0.48 -7.67 6.22
CA GLU A 38 1.73 -7.40 6.92
C GLU A 38 2.92 -7.98 6.15
N VAL A 39 3.99 -7.21 6.04
CA VAL A 39 5.28 -7.57 5.43
C VAL A 39 6.32 -7.70 6.53
N GLN A 40 6.91 -8.88 6.67
CA GLN A 40 7.74 -9.22 7.83
C GLN A 40 9.18 -8.70 7.70
N ASP A 41 9.78 -8.90 6.53
CA ASP A 41 11.18 -8.60 6.24
C ASP A 41 11.38 -8.29 4.74
N SER A 42 12.63 -8.10 4.34
CA SER A 42 12.97 -7.74 2.97
C SER A 42 12.76 -8.86 1.94
N GLU A 43 12.82 -10.13 2.34
CA GLU A 43 12.52 -11.25 1.44
C GLU A 43 11.01 -11.38 1.24
N ASP A 44 10.23 -11.26 2.31
CA ASP A 44 8.77 -11.19 2.26
C ASP A 44 8.30 -9.96 1.46
N ALA A 45 9.00 -8.83 1.54
CA ALA A 45 8.73 -7.65 0.72
C ALA A 45 8.90 -7.94 -0.78
N LYS A 46 9.95 -8.67 -1.19
CA LYS A 46 10.14 -9.08 -2.59
C LYS A 46 9.03 -10.03 -3.05
N HIS A 47 8.70 -11.03 -2.23
CA HIS A 47 7.63 -11.99 -2.56
C HIS A 47 6.27 -11.32 -2.69
N LYS A 48 5.94 -10.35 -1.82
CA LYS A 48 4.69 -9.59 -1.83
C LYS A 48 4.73 -8.37 -2.75
N ARG A 49 5.87 -8.09 -3.38
CA ARG A 49 6.11 -6.91 -4.22
C ARG A 49 5.77 -5.59 -3.50
N CYS A 50 6.18 -5.50 -2.23
CA CYS A 50 6.01 -4.32 -1.39
C CYS A 50 7.09 -3.28 -1.71
N LEU A 51 6.68 -2.10 -2.14
CA LEU A 51 7.54 -0.97 -2.50
C LEU A 51 7.98 -0.16 -1.26
N GLY A 52 7.67 -0.65 -0.07
CA GLY A 52 7.81 0.05 1.21
C GLY A 52 6.46 0.36 1.84
N SER A 53 6.48 0.75 3.11
CA SER A 53 5.31 0.91 3.95
C SER A 53 4.80 2.36 3.97
N PRO A 54 3.53 2.62 3.59
CA PRO A 54 2.58 1.67 3.00
C PRO A 54 2.82 1.50 1.49
N THR A 55 2.46 0.33 0.95
CA THR A 55 2.23 0.12 -0.48
C THR A 55 0.75 -0.09 -0.69
N ILE A 56 0.12 0.82 -1.43
CA ILE A 56 -1.33 0.82 -1.66
C ILE A 56 -1.56 0.49 -3.13
N ARG A 57 -2.37 -0.54 -3.38
CA ARG A 57 -2.74 -0.95 -4.74
C ARG A 57 -4.25 -0.94 -4.90
N VAL A 58 -4.71 -0.51 -6.05
CA VAL A 58 -6.12 -0.54 -6.45
C VAL A 58 -6.23 -1.47 -7.64
N GLU A 59 -6.97 -2.57 -7.49
CA GLU A 59 -7.06 -3.62 -8.53
C GLU A 59 -5.67 -4.11 -9.00
N GLY A 60 -4.71 -4.22 -8.07
CA GLY A 60 -3.34 -4.66 -8.33
C GLY A 60 -2.37 -3.56 -8.79
N ILE A 61 -2.87 -2.38 -9.16
CA ILE A 61 -2.06 -1.25 -9.65
C ILE A 61 -1.64 -0.34 -8.50
N ASP A 62 -0.35 -0.04 -8.37
CA ASP A 62 0.15 0.90 -7.35
C ASP A 62 -0.37 2.32 -7.57
N VAL A 63 -0.82 2.98 -6.51
CA VAL A 63 -1.48 4.30 -6.60
C VAL A 63 -0.56 5.45 -7.02
N GLU A 64 0.76 5.31 -6.85
CA GLU A 64 1.74 6.34 -7.22
C GLU A 64 2.40 6.00 -8.56
N TYR A 65 2.89 4.77 -8.71
CA TYR A 65 3.68 4.39 -9.88
C TYR A 65 2.83 3.86 -11.05
N GLY A 66 1.57 3.50 -10.82
CA GLY A 66 0.71 2.95 -11.85
C GLY A 66 1.33 1.70 -12.48
N GLU A 67 1.46 1.70 -13.81
CA GLU A 67 2.08 0.60 -14.58
C GLU A 67 3.62 0.63 -14.57
N ARG A 68 4.24 1.67 -13.97
CA ARG A 68 5.69 1.90 -14.02
C ARG A 68 6.35 1.71 -12.65
N GLU A 69 6.13 0.55 -12.05
CA GLU A 69 6.74 0.19 -10.78
C GLU A 69 8.27 0.08 -10.88
N PRO A 70 9.01 0.46 -9.84
CA PRO A 70 10.43 0.15 -9.76
C PRO A 70 10.65 -1.35 -9.59
N GLU A 71 11.85 -1.82 -9.90
CA GLU A 71 12.23 -3.24 -9.71
C GLU A 71 12.58 -3.57 -8.25
N GLU A 72 12.77 -2.54 -7.42
CA GLU A 72 13.17 -2.68 -6.02
C GLU A 72 11.97 -2.77 -5.07
N PHE A 73 12.07 -3.71 -4.12
CA PHE A 73 11.07 -3.94 -3.07
C PHE A 73 11.74 -3.84 -1.70
N THR A 74 11.03 -3.27 -0.72
CA THR A 74 11.59 -3.00 0.61
C THR A 74 10.54 -3.14 1.71
N SER A 75 11.02 -3.53 2.90
CA SER A 75 10.25 -3.53 4.15
C SER A 75 10.41 -2.22 4.93
N GLY A 76 11.05 -1.19 4.36
CA GLY A 76 11.22 0.13 4.96
C GLY A 76 10.03 1.08 4.77
N THR A 77 10.13 2.29 5.31
CA THR A 77 9.12 3.35 5.12
C THR A 77 9.17 3.90 3.69
N ARG A 78 7.99 4.10 3.09
CA ARG A 78 7.81 4.78 1.80
C ARG A 78 7.23 6.17 2.01
N TYR A 79 7.74 7.13 1.27
CA TYR A 79 7.20 8.49 1.20
C TYR A 79 6.54 8.68 -0.15
N TYR A 80 5.34 9.25 -0.14
CA TYR A 80 4.60 9.62 -1.33
C TYR A 80 4.98 11.05 -1.70
N ASN A 81 5.09 11.34 -3.00
CA ASN A 81 5.29 12.71 -3.43
C ASN A 81 4.01 13.50 -3.14
N THR A 82 4.17 14.65 -2.49
CA THR A 82 3.09 15.62 -2.26
C THR A 82 3.03 16.62 -3.41
#